data_AF-A0A1Q9CNP2-F1
#
_entry.id   AF-A0A1Q9CNP2-F1
#
_cell.length_a   1.000
_cell.length_b   1.000
_cell.length_c   1.000
_cell.angle_alpha   90.00
_cell.angle_beta   90.00
_cell.angle_gamma   90.00
#
_symmetry.space_group_name_H-M   'P 1'
#
loop_
_entity.id
_entity.type
_entity.pdbx_description
1 polymer ?
#
loop_
_entity_poly.entity_id
_entity_poly.type
_entity_poly.pdbx_seq_one_letter_code
_entity_poly.pdbx_strand_id
1 'polypeptide(L)'
;MRHHPEQHFAAAMPSPGIPGGYDPQLVGYTHQINVTPPSLGVPGLQAPQGLQMPPPLPLASPLAVPSLDVSLDPASPEQLNDLAAKGKQLEALQNYYASLQQTLQAERECASGSCDKVLMKLREEVAGLSPSLVALAENVTQSSQLAQDIHRWFVANGPRIRGYQESTDPSGWLAEDTKELLQKVDSLGLRWKQLQAVAFSELSPSRAVEVSTAASTTTTASTRFCPSGHAMSVFTAAKDGATCQICGALHAPGSVLMRCDLCGHEACMGCTAKAADLQVSASPLPAARDRPKQPETIPEDLPVSVDCGTPVGTPMAEPSEEETGQPQFTSFHIRR
;
A
#
# COMPACT_ATOMS: atom_id res chain seq x y z
N MET A 1 -39.96 -27.28 69.29
CA MET A 1 -39.53 -25.97 68.78
C MET A 1 -39.12 -26.15 67.33
N ARG A 2 -39.99 -25.77 66.39
CA ARG A 2 -39.75 -25.90 64.94
C ARG A 2 -39.42 -24.50 64.41
N HIS A 3 -38.25 -24.35 63.81
CA HIS A 3 -37.84 -23.13 63.13
C HIS A 3 -38.54 -23.02 61.77
N HIS A 4 -39.20 -21.89 61.55
CA HIS A 4 -39.70 -21.46 60.25
C HIS A 4 -38.57 -20.80 59.45
N PRO A 5 -38.42 -21.07 58.14
CA PRO A 5 -37.57 -20.27 57.29
C PRO A 5 -38.33 -19.01 56.81
N GLU A 6 -37.69 -17.85 56.96
CA GLU A 6 -38.12 -16.57 56.40
C GLU A 6 -38.10 -16.64 54.87
N GLN A 7 -39.27 -16.41 54.26
CA GLN A 7 -39.40 -16.20 52.83
C GLN A 7 -39.19 -14.71 52.53
N HIS A 8 -38.05 -14.38 51.92
CA HIS A 8 -37.84 -13.06 51.32
C HIS A 8 -38.68 -12.93 50.06
N PHE A 9 -39.71 -12.08 50.12
CA PHE A 9 -40.44 -11.61 48.95
C PHE A 9 -39.55 -10.64 48.16
N ALA A 10 -39.10 -11.06 46.98
CA ALA A 10 -38.54 -10.16 45.99
C ALA A 10 -39.67 -9.28 45.43
N ALA A 11 -39.66 -8.00 45.78
CA ALA A 11 -40.53 -7.01 45.17
C ALA A 11 -40.12 -6.83 43.71
N ALA A 12 -41.00 -7.24 42.79
CA ALA A 12 -40.87 -6.96 41.37
C ALA A 12 -40.99 -5.44 41.15
N MET A 13 -39.87 -4.80 40.80
CA MET A 13 -39.86 -3.43 40.28
C MET A 13 -40.61 -3.39 38.94
N PRO A 14 -41.47 -2.38 38.69
CA PRO A 14 -42.14 -2.22 37.40
C PRO A 14 -41.12 -1.80 36.32
N SER A 15 -41.07 -2.57 35.22
CA SER A 15 -40.32 -2.20 34.02
C SER A 15 -40.74 -0.82 33.52
N PRO A 16 -39.80 0.10 33.22
CA PRO A 16 -40.14 1.32 32.51
C PRO A 16 -40.57 0.95 31.09
N GLY A 17 -41.84 1.27 30.78
CA GLY A 17 -42.41 1.11 29.45
C GLY A 17 -41.60 1.91 28.43
N ILE A 18 -41.07 1.21 27.43
CA ILE A 18 -40.42 1.79 26.26
C ILE A 18 -41.50 2.47 25.42
N PRO A 19 -41.47 3.80 25.22
CA PRO A 19 -42.36 4.43 24.27
C PRO A 19 -41.87 4.14 22.85
N GLY A 20 -42.68 3.38 22.12
CA GLY A 20 -43.07 3.69 20.74
C GLY A 20 -41.98 3.74 19.66
N GLY A 21 -41.97 2.70 18.83
CA GLY A 21 -42.08 2.87 17.37
C GLY A 21 -40.90 3.52 16.65
N TYR A 22 -39.83 2.74 16.44
CA TYR A 22 -39.00 2.91 15.25
C TYR A 22 -39.32 1.77 14.28
N ASP A 23 -39.87 2.14 13.13
CA ASP A 23 -40.13 1.27 11.98
C ASP A 23 -38.84 1.16 11.14
N PRO A 24 -38.16 0.00 11.09
CA PRO A 24 -36.96 -0.17 10.29
C PRO A 24 -37.33 -0.68 8.89
N GLN A 25 -38.11 0.11 8.16
CA GLN A 25 -38.38 -0.09 6.74
C GLN A 25 -37.54 0.88 5.91
N LEU A 26 -36.21 0.86 6.01
CA LEU A 26 -35.36 1.55 5.02
C LEU A 26 -33.98 0.90 4.89
N VAL A 27 -33.82 0.26 3.74
CA VAL A 27 -32.59 0.06 2.96
C VAL A 27 -31.64 -1.06 3.41
N GLY A 28 -32.12 -2.29 3.31
CA GLY A 28 -31.25 -3.45 3.02
C GLY A 28 -30.99 -3.56 1.51
N TYR A 29 -30.05 -2.77 0.96
CA TYR A 29 -29.43 -3.13 -0.32
C TYR A 29 -28.40 -4.24 -0.05
N THR A 30 -28.87 -5.47 0.06
CA THR A 30 -27.99 -6.62 -0.19
C THR A 30 -27.69 -6.62 -1.68
N HIS A 31 -26.58 -6.00 -2.09
CA HIS A 31 -25.96 -6.34 -3.36
C HIS A 31 -25.56 -7.81 -3.28
N GLN A 32 -26.45 -8.66 -3.78
CA GLN A 32 -26.13 -10.04 -4.14
C GLN A 32 -25.14 -9.93 -5.31
N ILE A 33 -23.85 -9.88 -4.98
CA ILE A 33 -22.79 -9.96 -5.98
C ILE A 33 -22.81 -11.42 -6.43
N ASN A 34 -23.58 -11.68 -7.49
CA ASN A 34 -23.53 -12.95 -8.18
C ASN A 34 -22.16 -13.02 -8.85
N VAL A 35 -21.18 -13.57 -8.14
CA VAL A 35 -19.82 -13.80 -8.65
C VAL A 35 -19.93 -14.91 -9.69
N THR A 36 -20.31 -14.51 -10.89
CA THR A 36 -20.17 -15.34 -12.07
C THR A 36 -18.67 -15.56 -12.23
N PRO A 37 -18.17 -16.81 -12.28
CA PRO A 37 -16.75 -17.05 -12.41
C PRO A 37 -16.24 -16.31 -13.65
N PRO A 38 -15.16 -15.52 -13.56
CA PRO A 38 -14.60 -14.87 -14.73
C PRO A 38 -14.17 -15.97 -15.69
N SER A 39 -14.90 -16.08 -16.80
CA SER A 39 -14.40 -16.75 -18.00
C SER A 39 -13.05 -16.13 -18.31
N LEU A 40 -11.98 -16.92 -18.18
CA LEU A 40 -10.60 -16.59 -18.51
C LEU A 40 -10.42 -16.47 -20.04
N GLY A 41 -11.29 -15.70 -20.68
CA GLY A 41 -11.10 -15.23 -22.04
C GLY A 41 -10.52 -13.83 -21.96
N VAL A 42 -9.22 -13.68 -22.22
CA VAL A 42 -8.57 -12.39 -22.42
C VAL A 42 -9.33 -11.66 -23.54
N PRO A 43 -10.07 -10.57 -23.27
CA PRO A 43 -10.75 -9.84 -24.32
C PRO A 43 -9.69 -9.04 -25.08
N GLY A 44 -9.36 -9.45 -26.31
CA GLY A 44 -8.61 -8.57 -27.21
C GLY A 44 -7.54 -9.21 -28.10
N LEU A 45 -7.22 -10.50 -27.98
CA LEU A 45 -6.25 -11.16 -28.87
C LEU A 45 -6.85 -12.39 -29.57
N GLN A 46 -8.11 -12.31 -29.95
CA GLN A 46 -8.65 -13.26 -30.92
C GLN A 46 -8.13 -12.84 -32.29
N ALA A 47 -6.99 -13.40 -32.69
CA ALA A 47 -6.50 -13.28 -34.06
C ALA A 47 -7.67 -13.69 -34.98
N PRO A 48 -8.04 -12.86 -35.98
CA PRO A 48 -9.18 -13.13 -36.83
C PRO A 48 -8.99 -14.51 -37.50
N GLN A 49 -9.74 -15.49 -37.00
CA GLN A 49 -9.84 -16.80 -37.61
C GLN A 49 -10.54 -16.59 -38.95
N GLY A 50 -9.78 -16.58 -40.04
CA GLY A 50 -10.34 -16.46 -41.38
C GLY A 50 -9.65 -15.49 -42.33
N LEU A 51 -8.53 -14.86 -41.97
CA LEU A 51 -7.66 -14.27 -42.99
C LEU A 51 -7.01 -15.40 -43.78
N GLN A 52 -7.69 -15.81 -44.86
CA GLN A 52 -7.11 -16.66 -45.89
C GLN A 52 -5.79 -16.03 -46.30
N MET A 53 -4.69 -16.75 -46.03
CA MET A 53 -3.40 -16.47 -46.64
C MET A 53 -3.64 -16.31 -48.14
N PRO A 54 -3.20 -15.21 -48.77
CA PRO A 54 -3.36 -15.03 -50.19
C PRO A 54 -2.79 -16.26 -50.90
N PRO A 55 -3.51 -16.83 -51.89
CA PRO A 55 -3.01 -17.98 -52.62
C PRO A 55 -1.61 -17.65 -53.18
N PRO A 56 -0.68 -18.61 -53.19
CA PRO A 56 0.67 -18.39 -53.69
C PRO A 56 0.55 -17.76 -55.08
N LEU A 57 1.15 -16.58 -55.23
CA LEU A 57 1.15 -15.86 -56.49
C LEU A 57 1.57 -16.86 -57.58
N PRO A 58 0.79 -17.00 -58.67
CA PRO A 58 1.15 -17.89 -59.74
C PRO A 58 2.51 -17.43 -60.26
N LEU A 59 3.54 -18.25 -60.01
CA LEU A 59 4.86 -18.08 -60.57
C LEU A 59 4.65 -18.02 -62.08
N ALA A 60 4.77 -16.81 -62.64
CA ALA A 60 4.67 -16.58 -64.06
C ALA A 60 5.59 -17.59 -64.74
N SER A 61 5.00 -18.39 -65.64
CA SER A 61 5.73 -19.38 -66.43
C SER A 61 6.97 -18.71 -67.04
N PRO A 62 8.10 -19.43 -67.13
CA PRO A 62 9.37 -18.86 -67.57
C PRO A 62 9.21 -18.26 -68.95
N LEU A 63 9.01 -16.94 -69.00
CA LEU A 63 9.09 -16.15 -70.22
C LEU A 63 10.50 -16.36 -70.73
N ALA A 64 10.58 -16.75 -72.01
CA ALA A 64 11.80 -17.03 -72.73
C ALA A 64 12.86 -15.99 -72.38
N VAL A 65 13.91 -16.44 -71.71
CA VAL A 65 15.06 -15.64 -71.33
C VAL A 65 15.59 -15.02 -72.63
N PRO A 66 15.54 -13.69 -72.81
CA PRO A 66 16.19 -13.09 -73.96
C PRO A 66 17.68 -13.41 -73.82
N SER A 67 18.25 -14.07 -74.83
CA SER A 67 19.69 -14.28 -74.96
C SER A 67 20.36 -12.91 -75.09
N LEU A 68 20.58 -12.27 -73.95
CA LEU A 68 21.47 -11.14 -73.84
C LEU A 68 22.87 -11.71 -73.97
N ASP A 69 23.43 -11.57 -75.17
CA ASP A 69 24.84 -11.78 -75.45
C ASP A 69 25.62 -10.67 -74.73
N VAL A 70 25.74 -10.81 -73.41
CA VAL A 70 26.54 -9.93 -72.58
C VAL A 70 27.99 -10.29 -72.86
N SER A 71 28.65 -9.52 -73.73
CA SER A 71 30.10 -9.49 -73.78
C SER A 71 30.61 -9.17 -72.38
N LEU A 72 31.04 -10.22 -71.68
CA LEU A 72 31.67 -10.17 -70.38
C LEU A 72 33.05 -9.55 -70.57
N ASP A 73 33.11 -8.22 -70.55
CA ASP A 73 34.36 -7.56 -70.21
C ASP A 73 34.80 -8.06 -68.82
N PRO A 74 36.08 -8.40 -68.64
CA PRO A 74 36.59 -8.88 -67.36
C PRO A 74 36.28 -7.83 -66.29
N ALA A 75 35.47 -8.22 -65.30
CA ALA A 75 35.05 -7.33 -64.22
C ALA A 75 36.28 -6.65 -63.60
N SER A 76 36.18 -5.34 -63.38
CA SER A 76 37.29 -4.60 -62.78
C SER A 76 37.57 -5.16 -61.37
N PRO A 77 38.83 -5.11 -60.90
CA PRO A 77 39.16 -5.58 -59.54
C PRO A 77 38.36 -4.87 -58.44
N GLU A 78 37.89 -3.64 -58.69
CA GLU A 78 37.01 -2.90 -57.79
C GLU A 78 35.62 -3.57 -57.70
N GLN A 79 35.05 -4.02 -58.82
CA GLN A 79 33.76 -4.72 -58.84
C GLN A 79 33.82 -6.08 -58.11
N LEU A 80 34.94 -6.79 -58.20
CA LEU A 80 35.19 -8.05 -57.48
C LEU A 80 35.26 -7.84 -55.96
N ASN A 81 35.93 -6.77 -55.52
CA ASN A 81 35.97 -6.39 -54.10
C ASN A 81 34.60 -5.98 -53.58
N ASP A 82 33.83 -5.22 -54.35
CA ASP A 82 32.46 -4.83 -53.99
C ASP A 82 31.52 -6.04 -53.88
N LEU A 83 31.62 -7.00 -54.80
CA LEU A 83 30.87 -8.26 -54.73
C LEU A 83 31.25 -9.08 -53.49
N ALA A 84 32.54 -9.16 -53.18
CA ALA A 84 33.01 -9.83 -51.97
C ALA A 84 32.51 -9.13 -50.69
N ALA A 85 32.51 -7.80 -50.67
CA ALA A 85 31.99 -7.02 -49.55
C ALA A 85 30.47 -7.22 -49.37
N LYS A 86 29.70 -7.20 -50.46
CA LYS A 86 28.26 -7.49 -50.43
C LYS A 86 27.96 -8.93 -49.99
N GLY A 87 28.79 -9.89 -50.40
CA GLY A 87 28.70 -11.27 -49.92
C GLY A 87 28.83 -11.38 -48.41
N LYS A 88 29.82 -10.69 -47.81
CA LYS A 88 29.99 -10.62 -46.35
C LYS A 88 28.80 -9.95 -45.65
N GLN A 89 28.23 -8.91 -46.25
CA GLN A 89 27.03 -8.26 -45.70
C GLN A 89 25.81 -9.19 -45.70
N LEU A 90 25.60 -9.95 -46.78
CA LEU A 90 24.52 -10.94 -46.85
C LEU A 90 24.68 -12.03 -45.79
N GLU A 91 25.89 -12.54 -45.61
CA GLU A 91 26.19 -13.53 -44.57
C GLU A 91 25.92 -12.98 -43.16
N ALA A 92 26.31 -11.73 -42.90
CA ALA A 92 26.02 -11.06 -41.62
C ALA A 92 24.50 -10.91 -41.37
N LEU A 93 23.73 -10.54 -42.40
CA LEU A 93 22.27 -10.45 -42.29
C LEU A 93 21.63 -11.82 -42.07
N GLN A 94 22.13 -12.87 -42.73
CA GLN A 94 21.64 -14.23 -42.55
C GLN A 94 21.89 -14.73 -41.13
N ASN A 95 23.07 -14.48 -40.58
CA ASN A 95 23.40 -14.80 -39.18
C ASN A 95 22.54 -14.02 -38.18
N TYR A 96 22.30 -12.73 -38.44
CA TYR A 96 21.40 -11.92 -37.62
C TYR A 96 19.96 -12.47 -37.64
N TYR A 97 19.45 -12.85 -38.80
CA TYR A 97 18.11 -13.44 -38.93
C TYR A 97 17.99 -14.77 -38.17
N ALA A 98 18.99 -15.65 -38.28
CA ALA A 98 19.03 -16.91 -37.54
C ALA A 98 19.06 -16.67 -36.02
N SER A 99 19.86 -15.72 -35.56
CA SER A 99 19.90 -15.33 -34.14
C SER A 99 18.54 -14.80 -33.66
N LEU A 100 17.87 -13.96 -34.45
CA LEU A 100 16.56 -13.42 -34.10
C LEU A 100 15.49 -14.52 -34.01
N GLN A 101 15.50 -15.47 -34.95
CA GLN A 101 14.61 -16.62 -34.90
C GLN A 101 14.82 -17.48 -33.65
N GLN A 102 16.08 -17.71 -33.27
CA GLN A 102 16.42 -18.44 -32.05
C GLN A 102 15.92 -17.73 -30.79
N THR A 103 16.10 -16.40 -30.70
CA THR A 103 15.57 -15.60 -29.58
C THR A 103 14.05 -15.68 -29.49
N LEU A 104 13.34 -15.54 -30.62
CA LEU A 104 11.87 -15.65 -30.65
C LEU A 104 11.38 -17.04 -30.23
N GLN A 105 12.10 -18.10 -30.60
CA GLN A 105 11.75 -19.45 -30.18
C GLN A 105 11.96 -19.65 -28.67
N ALA A 106 13.08 -19.14 -28.13
CA ALA A 106 13.33 -19.16 -26.68
C ALA A 106 12.28 -18.37 -25.89
N GLU A 107 11.83 -17.21 -26.40
CA GLU A 107 10.76 -16.44 -25.79
C GLU A 107 9.42 -17.19 -25.81
N ARG A 108 9.09 -17.88 -26.91
CA ARG A 108 7.89 -18.72 -26.99
C ARG A 108 7.92 -19.87 -25.98
N GLU A 109 9.07 -20.53 -25.83
CA GLU A 109 9.25 -21.61 -24.85
C GLU A 109 9.17 -21.10 -23.41
N CYS A 110 9.73 -19.91 -23.12
CA CYS A 110 9.57 -19.23 -21.83
C CYS A 110 8.11 -18.85 -21.56
N ALA A 111 7.42 -18.32 -22.58
CA ALA A 111 6.03 -17.90 -22.48
C ALA A 111 5.09 -19.11 -22.28
N SER A 112 5.34 -20.24 -22.94
CA SER A 112 4.44 -21.41 -22.91
C SER A 112 4.55 -22.27 -21.65
N GLY A 113 5.61 -22.15 -20.85
CA GLY A 113 5.86 -23.08 -19.73
C GLY A 113 6.08 -22.45 -18.36
N SER A 114 6.60 -21.22 -18.30
CA SER A 114 7.01 -20.58 -17.04
C SER A 114 5.90 -19.71 -16.45
N CYS A 115 5.21 -18.93 -17.29
CA CYS A 115 4.19 -17.97 -16.85
C CYS A 115 3.01 -18.66 -16.16
N ASP A 116 2.53 -19.78 -16.71
CA ASP A 116 1.39 -20.52 -16.13
C ASP A 116 1.70 -21.08 -14.75
N LYS A 117 2.93 -21.53 -14.49
CA LYS A 117 3.32 -22.05 -13.18
C LYS A 117 3.41 -20.93 -12.14
N VAL A 118 3.94 -19.77 -12.53
CA VAL A 118 3.99 -18.59 -11.67
C VAL A 118 2.58 -18.08 -11.39
N LEU A 119 1.71 -18.00 -12.39
CA LEU A 119 0.32 -17.60 -12.23
C LEU A 119 -0.48 -18.58 -11.37
N MET A 120 -0.29 -19.89 -11.53
CA MET A 120 -0.94 -20.88 -10.67
C MET A 120 -0.44 -20.78 -9.23
N LYS A 121 0.86 -20.60 -9.01
CA LYS A 121 1.42 -20.38 -7.68
C LYS A 121 0.89 -19.10 -7.03
N LEU A 122 0.88 -17.98 -7.76
CA LEU A 122 0.28 -16.72 -7.30
C LEU A 122 -1.20 -16.88 -7.00
N ARG A 123 -1.94 -17.62 -7.84
CA ARG A 123 -3.35 -17.89 -7.61
C ARG A 123 -3.57 -18.70 -6.33
N GLU A 124 -2.73 -19.69 -6.06
CA GLU A 124 -2.78 -20.49 -4.83
C GLU A 124 -2.41 -19.66 -3.60
N GLU A 125 -1.38 -18.81 -3.69
CA GLU A 125 -1.00 -17.87 -2.64
C GLU A 125 -2.14 -16.86 -2.35
N VAL A 126 -2.75 -16.28 -3.39
CA VAL A 126 -3.90 -15.37 -3.25
C VAL A 126 -5.12 -16.11 -2.69
N ALA A 127 -5.38 -17.35 -3.11
CA ALA A 127 -6.45 -18.16 -2.56
C ALA A 127 -6.22 -18.47 -1.07
N GLY A 128 -4.97 -18.69 -0.66
CA GLY A 128 -4.58 -18.86 0.74
C GLY A 128 -4.78 -17.62 1.60
N LEU A 129 -4.68 -16.42 1.03
CA LEU A 129 -4.92 -15.15 1.73
C LEU A 129 -6.40 -14.80 1.90
N SER A 130 -7.29 -15.38 1.08
CA SER A 130 -8.72 -15.07 1.07
C SER A 130 -9.40 -15.20 2.45
N PRO A 131 -9.21 -16.30 3.22
CA PRO A 131 -9.83 -16.44 4.54
C PRO A 131 -9.37 -15.38 5.54
N SER A 132 -8.09 -15.00 5.49
CA SER A 132 -7.51 -13.97 6.36
C SER A 132 -8.10 -12.59 6.06
N LEU A 133 -8.34 -12.26 4.78
CA LEU A 133 -8.98 -11.01 4.37
C LEU A 133 -10.45 -10.95 4.80
N VAL A 134 -11.18 -12.05 4.67
CA VAL A 134 -12.58 -12.14 5.15
C VAL A 134 -12.64 -11.93 6.67
N ALA A 135 -11.78 -12.61 7.43
CA ALA A 135 -11.70 -12.46 8.89
C ALA A 135 -11.33 -11.02 9.31
N LEU A 136 -10.46 -10.35 8.55
CA LEU A 136 -10.14 -8.94 8.78
C LEU A 136 -11.35 -8.04 8.54
N ALA A 137 -12.07 -8.24 7.43
CA ALA A 137 -13.27 -7.45 7.11
C ALA A 137 -14.39 -7.63 8.16
N GLU A 138 -14.58 -8.84 8.68
CA GLU A 138 -15.50 -9.10 9.79
C GLU A 138 -15.09 -8.33 11.06
N ASN A 139 -13.80 -8.35 11.43
CA ASN A 139 -13.31 -7.63 12.60
C ASN A 139 -13.43 -6.11 12.45
N VAL A 140 -13.21 -5.56 11.26
CA VAL A 140 -13.45 -4.13 10.98
C VAL A 140 -14.92 -3.79 11.15
N THR A 141 -15.82 -4.63 10.63
CA THR A 141 -17.27 -4.45 10.78
C THR A 141 -17.68 -4.50 12.26
N GLN A 142 -17.17 -5.46 13.03
CA GLN A 142 -17.41 -5.55 14.47
C GLN A 142 -16.86 -4.35 15.24
N SER A 143 -15.70 -3.83 14.85
CA SER A 143 -15.10 -2.63 15.46
C SER A 143 -15.99 -1.41 15.25
N SER A 144 -16.51 -1.23 14.03
CA SER A 144 -17.47 -0.17 13.71
C SER A 144 -18.76 -0.31 14.53
N GLN A 145 -19.30 -1.53 14.65
CA GLN A 145 -20.49 -1.80 15.45
C GLN A 145 -20.27 -1.46 16.93
N LEU A 146 -19.10 -1.84 17.48
CA LEU A 146 -18.74 -1.53 18.86
C LEU A 146 -18.60 -0.02 19.09
N ALA A 147 -18.03 0.73 18.14
CA ALA A 147 -17.97 2.18 18.21
C ALA A 147 -19.37 2.81 18.26
N GLN A 148 -20.32 2.28 17.47
CA GLN A 148 -21.72 2.71 17.52
C GLN A 148 -22.41 2.34 18.83
N ASP A 149 -22.12 1.15 19.39
CA ASP A 149 -22.62 0.73 20.70
C ASP A 149 -22.12 1.68 21.81
N ILE A 150 -20.82 2.02 21.80
CA ILE A 150 -20.20 3.00 22.70
C ILE A 150 -20.90 4.37 22.57
N HIS A 151 -21.08 4.84 21.33
CA HIS A 151 -21.74 6.13 21.10
C HIS A 151 -23.19 6.14 21.62
N ARG A 152 -23.97 5.10 21.30
CA ARG A 152 -25.35 4.95 21.80
C ARG A 152 -25.40 4.91 23.32
N TRP A 153 -24.45 4.21 23.94
CA TRP A 153 -24.33 4.17 25.40
C TRP A 153 -24.10 5.56 25.99
N PHE A 154 -23.18 6.36 25.42
CA PHE A 154 -22.93 7.73 25.88
C PHE A 154 -24.14 8.65 25.69
N VAL A 155 -24.86 8.52 24.59
CA VAL A 155 -26.08 9.31 24.34
C VAL A 155 -27.17 8.95 25.36
N ALA A 156 -27.39 7.66 25.59
CA ALA A 156 -28.41 7.17 26.53
C ALA A 156 -28.08 7.54 27.99
N ASN A 157 -26.80 7.44 28.37
CA ASN A 157 -26.36 7.71 29.74
C ASN A 157 -25.97 9.16 29.99
N GLY A 158 -25.83 9.99 28.94
CA GLY A 158 -25.44 11.39 29.04
C GLY A 158 -26.30 12.21 30.02
N PRO A 159 -27.65 12.13 29.98
CA PRO A 159 -28.50 12.80 30.96
C PRO A 159 -28.28 12.32 32.40
N ARG A 160 -28.03 11.02 32.62
CA ARG A 160 -27.75 10.43 33.94
C ARG A 160 -26.36 10.84 34.47
N ILE A 161 -25.40 11.01 33.57
CA ILE A 161 -24.05 11.48 33.90
C ILE A 161 -24.07 12.98 34.25
N ARG A 162 -24.86 13.79 33.53
CA ARG A 162 -24.98 15.24 33.78
C ARG A 162 -25.88 15.57 34.96
N GLY A 163 -26.98 14.85 35.10
CA GLY A 163 -27.90 14.96 36.23
C GLY A 163 -27.44 14.04 37.34
N TYR A 164 -26.66 14.58 38.30
CA TYR A 164 -26.39 13.96 39.60
C TYR A 164 -27.69 13.78 40.43
N GLN A 165 -28.74 13.22 39.85
CA GLN A 165 -30.02 13.05 40.53
C GLN A 165 -30.08 11.67 41.19
N GLU A 166 -29.94 11.72 42.51
CA GLU A 166 -30.51 10.80 43.52
C GLU A 166 -29.99 9.36 43.56
N SER A 167 -29.15 8.90 42.62
CA SER A 167 -28.45 7.63 42.77
C SER A 167 -27.34 7.76 43.83
N THR A 168 -27.51 7.07 44.96
CA THR A 168 -26.56 7.06 46.09
C THR A 168 -25.18 6.48 45.73
N ASP A 169 -25.04 5.87 44.55
CA ASP A 169 -23.76 5.39 44.05
C ASP A 169 -23.71 5.43 42.50
N PRO A 170 -23.28 6.55 41.90
CA PRO A 170 -23.12 6.64 40.45
C PRO A 170 -22.04 5.70 39.92
N SER A 171 -21.09 5.30 40.76
CA SER A 171 -19.98 4.45 40.35
C SER A 171 -20.42 2.99 40.15
N GLY A 172 -21.30 2.49 41.00
CA GLY A 172 -21.82 1.12 40.91
C GLY A 172 -22.58 0.84 39.61
N TRP A 173 -23.52 1.71 39.23
CA TRP A 173 -24.29 1.49 38.00
C TRP A 173 -23.44 1.71 36.75
N LEU A 174 -22.53 2.69 36.74
CA LEU A 174 -21.61 2.92 35.63
C LEU A 174 -20.68 1.73 35.42
N ALA A 175 -20.17 1.14 36.50
CA ALA A 175 -19.33 -0.05 36.44
C ALA A 175 -20.09 -1.23 35.82
N GLU A 176 -21.35 -1.44 36.21
CA GLU A 176 -22.17 -2.52 35.63
C GLU A 176 -22.51 -2.26 34.15
N ASP A 177 -22.89 -1.03 33.80
CA ASP A 177 -23.26 -0.66 32.43
C ASP A 177 -22.07 -0.67 31.45
N THR A 178 -20.85 -0.41 31.94
CA THR A 178 -19.63 -0.42 31.11
C THR A 178 -18.99 -1.81 31.00
N LYS A 179 -19.32 -2.74 31.90
CA LYS A 179 -18.75 -4.09 31.95
C LYS A 179 -18.98 -4.88 30.65
N GLU A 180 -20.18 -4.81 30.09
CA GLU A 180 -20.49 -5.48 28.82
C GLU A 180 -19.68 -4.89 27.66
N LEU A 181 -19.56 -3.55 27.60
CA LEU A 181 -18.78 -2.87 26.57
C LEU A 181 -17.29 -3.21 26.68
N LEU A 182 -16.74 -3.22 27.90
CA LEU A 182 -15.35 -3.61 28.16
C LEU A 182 -15.08 -5.04 27.69
N GLN A 183 -15.98 -5.98 28.01
CA GLN A 183 -15.85 -7.36 27.54
C GLN A 183 -15.84 -7.47 26.01
N LYS A 184 -16.66 -6.67 25.31
CA LYS A 184 -16.64 -6.59 23.85
C LYS A 184 -15.31 -6.04 23.32
N VAL A 185 -14.80 -4.95 23.90
CA VAL A 185 -13.49 -4.36 23.54
C VAL A 185 -12.36 -5.37 23.73
N ASP A 186 -12.32 -6.06 24.86
CA ASP A 186 -11.27 -7.04 25.17
C ASP A 186 -11.32 -8.23 24.21
N SER A 187 -12.52 -8.72 23.89
CA SER A 187 -12.70 -9.82 22.93
C SER A 187 -12.19 -9.43 21.53
N LEU A 188 -12.44 -8.19 21.10
CA LEU A 188 -11.98 -7.67 19.82
C LEU A 188 -10.45 -7.47 19.81
N GLY A 189 -9.89 -6.99 20.93
CA GLY A 189 -8.44 -6.87 21.11
C GLY A 189 -7.72 -8.23 21.04
N LEU A 190 -8.30 -9.28 21.61
CA LEU A 190 -7.76 -10.64 21.51
C LEU A 190 -7.80 -11.16 20.06
N ARG A 191 -8.91 -10.96 19.34
CA ARG A 191 -9.03 -11.34 17.91
C ARG A 191 -8.03 -10.58 17.04
N TRP A 192 -7.81 -9.30 17.32
CA TRP A 192 -6.82 -8.50 16.62
C TRP A 192 -5.39 -9.02 16.82
N LYS A 193 -5.03 -9.38 18.06
CA LYS A 193 -3.74 -10.00 18.38
C LYS A 193 -3.56 -11.34 17.65
N GLN A 194 -4.61 -12.14 17.52
CA GLN A 194 -4.58 -13.39 16.76
C GLN A 194 -4.34 -13.13 15.26
N LEU A 195 -5.05 -12.17 14.66
CA LEU A 195 -4.79 -11.77 13.27
C LEU A 195 -3.37 -11.25 13.06
N GLN A 196 -2.86 -10.45 14.01
CA GLN A 196 -1.48 -9.97 13.97
C GLN A 196 -0.49 -11.14 14.00
N ALA A 197 -0.70 -12.13 14.88
CA ALA A 197 0.17 -13.30 14.92
C ALA A 197 0.19 -14.07 13.58
N VAL A 198 -0.96 -14.26 12.95
CA VAL A 198 -1.06 -14.96 11.64
C VAL A 198 -0.41 -14.13 10.53
N ALA A 199 -0.72 -12.83 10.44
CA ALA A 199 -0.21 -11.95 9.39
C ALA A 199 1.32 -11.77 9.46
N PHE A 200 1.89 -11.68 10.66
CA PHE A 200 3.33 -11.48 10.84
C PHE A 200 4.15 -12.79 10.85
N SER A 201 3.53 -13.95 11.11
CA SER A 201 4.23 -15.25 11.00
C SER A 201 4.57 -15.58 9.54
N GLU A 202 3.70 -15.23 8.60
CA GLU A 202 3.92 -15.42 7.16
C GLU A 202 4.98 -14.45 6.59
N LEU A 203 5.12 -13.26 7.18
CA LEU A 203 6.10 -12.25 6.77
C LEU A 203 7.48 -12.44 7.42
N SER A 204 7.69 -13.51 8.19
CA SER A 204 9.00 -13.82 8.76
C SER A 204 10.03 -13.98 7.64
N PRO A 205 11.13 -13.20 7.63
CA PRO A 205 12.14 -13.19 6.57
C PRO A 205 12.91 -14.50 6.40
N SER A 206 12.58 -15.54 7.18
CA SER A 206 13.18 -16.87 7.08
C SER A 206 12.74 -17.65 5.82
N ARG A 207 11.73 -17.16 5.09
CA ARG A 207 11.41 -17.61 3.73
C ARG A 207 12.12 -16.73 2.69
N ALA A 208 13.41 -16.46 2.88
CA ALA A 208 14.31 -16.10 1.80
C ALA A 208 14.40 -17.32 0.86
N VAL A 209 13.45 -17.39 -0.06
CA VAL A 209 13.40 -18.38 -1.12
C VAL A 209 14.69 -18.24 -1.92
N GLU A 210 15.58 -19.22 -1.79
CA GLU A 210 16.67 -19.50 -2.72
C GLU A 210 16.08 -19.86 -4.09
N VAL A 211 15.54 -18.87 -4.81
CA VAL A 211 15.31 -18.98 -6.25
C VAL A 211 16.52 -18.32 -6.90
N SER A 212 17.52 -19.16 -7.10
CA SER A 212 18.65 -18.93 -8.00
C SER A 212 18.15 -18.63 -9.42
N THR A 213 18.61 -17.48 -9.92
CA THR A 213 19.06 -17.24 -11.31
C THR A 213 18.16 -17.72 -12.45
N ALA A 214 17.30 -16.81 -12.93
CA ALA A 214 17.25 -16.46 -14.35
C ALA A 214 16.41 -15.18 -14.54
N ALA A 215 17.10 -14.09 -14.88
CA ALA A 215 16.59 -12.92 -15.59
C ALA A 215 15.14 -12.48 -15.26
N SER A 216 14.95 -11.85 -14.10
CA SER A 216 13.95 -10.82 -13.97
C SER A 216 14.63 -9.55 -13.48
N THR A 217 14.75 -8.60 -14.40
CA THR A 217 15.06 -7.18 -14.17
C THR A 217 13.89 -6.54 -13.42
N THR A 218 13.48 -7.13 -12.30
CA THR A 218 12.65 -6.44 -11.32
C THR A 218 13.58 -5.46 -10.66
N THR A 219 13.49 -4.20 -11.10
CA THR A 219 14.17 -3.04 -10.53
C THR A 219 13.98 -3.11 -9.02
N THR A 220 14.97 -3.67 -8.32
CA THR A 220 15.07 -3.58 -6.87
C THR A 220 15.06 -2.10 -6.60
N ALA A 221 14.00 -1.64 -5.93
CA ALA A 221 13.91 -0.28 -5.45
C ALA A 221 15.11 -0.07 -4.54
N SER A 222 16.19 0.45 -5.12
CA SER A 222 17.43 0.72 -4.42
C SER A 222 17.09 1.82 -3.43
N THR A 223 16.82 1.41 -2.18
CA THR A 223 16.44 2.30 -1.09
C THR A 223 17.59 3.28 -0.90
N ARG A 224 17.43 4.50 -1.43
CA ARG A 224 18.45 5.54 -1.28
C ARG A 224 18.29 6.19 0.09
N PHE A 225 19.42 6.48 0.72
CA PHE A 225 19.48 7.07 2.05
C PHE A 225 19.86 8.55 1.97
N CYS A 226 19.33 9.37 2.87
CA CYS A 226 19.79 10.74 3.03
C CYS A 226 21.19 10.79 3.66
N PRO A 227 21.88 11.94 3.73
CA PRO A 227 23.21 12.05 4.34
C PRO A 227 23.26 11.59 5.81
N SER A 228 22.13 11.60 6.52
CA SER A 228 22.00 11.10 7.89
C SER A 228 21.70 9.59 7.97
N GLY A 229 21.62 8.88 6.84
CA GLY A 229 21.37 7.44 6.80
C GLY A 229 19.90 7.02 6.87
N HIS A 230 18.94 7.94 6.79
CA HIS A 230 17.51 7.60 6.78
C HIS A 230 17.03 7.25 5.38
N ALA A 231 16.08 6.32 5.27
CA ALA A 231 15.43 6.00 4.00
C ALA A 231 14.70 7.22 3.43
N MET A 232 14.81 7.42 2.11
CA MET A 232 14.11 8.47 1.39
C MET A 232 12.93 7.89 0.60
N SER A 233 11.80 8.58 0.64
CA SER A 233 10.60 8.28 -0.15
C SER A 233 10.56 9.14 -1.41
N VAL A 234 10.06 8.57 -2.51
CA VAL A 234 9.84 9.32 -3.77
C VAL A 234 8.55 10.13 -3.61
N PHE A 235 8.59 11.41 -3.95
CA PHE A 235 7.40 12.27 -3.97
C PHE A 235 7.39 13.17 -5.19
N THR A 236 6.20 13.66 -5.54
CA THR A 236 6.01 14.63 -6.62
C THR A 236 5.79 16.02 -6.01
N ALA A 237 6.57 17.02 -6.45
CA ALA A 237 6.46 18.38 -5.94
C ALA A 237 5.07 18.98 -6.26
N ALA A 238 4.28 19.25 -5.23
CA ALA A 238 2.90 19.75 -5.39
C ALA A 238 2.80 21.27 -5.62
N LYS A 239 3.84 22.04 -5.26
CA LYS A 239 3.87 23.50 -5.35
C LYS A 239 5.16 23.98 -5.99
N ASP A 240 5.13 25.17 -6.56
CA ASP A 240 6.32 25.85 -7.06
C ASP A 240 7.30 26.04 -5.89
N GLY A 241 8.56 25.67 -6.09
CA GLY A 241 9.63 25.96 -5.12
C GLY A 241 10.23 24.76 -4.37
N ALA A 242 10.06 23.53 -4.83
CA ALA A 242 10.85 22.42 -4.29
C ALA A 242 12.32 22.60 -4.68
N THR A 243 13.21 22.74 -3.69
CA THR A 243 14.65 22.96 -3.91
C THR A 243 15.44 21.73 -3.53
N CYS A 244 16.24 21.21 -4.46
CA CYS A 244 17.19 20.14 -4.14
C CYS A 244 18.24 20.68 -3.17
N GLN A 245 18.36 20.09 -1.98
CA GLN A 245 19.32 20.53 -0.96
C GLN A 245 20.77 20.15 -1.33
N ILE A 246 20.98 19.30 -2.34
CA ILE A 246 22.32 18.90 -2.80
C ILE A 246 22.85 19.85 -3.87
N CYS A 247 22.05 20.17 -4.90
CA CYS A 247 22.50 21.04 -6.01
C CYS A 247 21.92 22.46 -5.96
N GLY A 248 20.99 22.76 -5.05
CA GLY A 248 20.32 24.06 -4.96
C GLY A 248 19.31 24.35 -6.07
N ALA A 249 19.11 23.43 -7.03
CA ALA A 249 18.21 23.66 -8.15
C ALA A 249 16.75 23.74 -7.67
N LEU A 250 16.02 24.76 -8.14
CA LEU A 250 14.57 24.83 -8.04
C LEU A 250 13.95 23.89 -9.07
N HIS A 251 12.99 23.08 -8.63
CA HIS A 251 12.23 22.18 -9.47
C HIS A 251 10.79 22.68 -9.63
N ALA A 252 10.28 22.60 -10.85
CA ALA A 252 8.90 22.96 -11.16
C ALA A 252 7.90 21.97 -10.50
N PRO A 253 6.64 22.39 -10.26
CA PRO A 253 5.57 21.50 -9.82
C PRO A 253 5.45 20.30 -10.76
N GLY A 254 5.15 19.13 -10.20
CA GLY A 254 5.12 17.87 -10.94
C GLY A 254 6.48 17.19 -11.07
N SER A 255 7.58 17.84 -10.68
CA SER A 255 8.90 17.17 -10.66
C SER A 255 8.94 16.07 -9.61
N VAL A 256 9.61 14.96 -9.93
CA VAL A 256 9.83 13.85 -9.01
C VAL A 256 11.13 14.09 -8.23
N LEU A 257 11.01 14.11 -6.90
CA LEU A 257 12.12 14.26 -5.95
C LEU A 257 12.09 13.14 -4.92
N MET A 258 13.16 13.04 -4.15
CA MET A 258 13.27 12.16 -2.99
C MET A 258 13.23 13.03 -1.74
N ARG A 259 12.39 12.71 -0.76
CA ARG A 259 12.34 13.37 0.54
C ARG A 259 12.63 12.37 1.64
N CYS A 260 13.41 12.77 2.63
CA CYS A 260 13.49 12.04 3.89
C CYS A 260 12.37 12.52 4.82
N ASP A 261 11.47 11.62 5.22
CA ASP A 261 10.35 11.95 6.09
C ASP A 261 10.77 12.31 7.53
N LEU A 262 11.99 11.93 7.94
CA LEU A 262 12.51 12.20 9.29
C LEU A 262 13.19 13.56 9.42
N CYS A 263 14.02 13.95 8.45
CA CYS A 263 14.78 15.21 8.53
C CYS A 263 14.38 16.26 7.49
N GLY A 264 13.41 15.97 6.62
CA GLY A 264 12.98 16.89 5.57
C GLY A 264 14.03 17.13 4.48
N HIS A 265 15.06 16.28 4.40
CA HIS A 265 16.08 16.41 3.35
C HIS A 265 15.48 16.09 1.99
N GLU A 266 15.58 17.01 1.04
CA GLU A 266 15.08 16.85 -0.32
C GLU A 266 16.22 16.78 -1.33
N ALA A 267 16.20 15.78 -2.20
CA ALA A 267 17.19 15.59 -3.24
C ALA A 267 16.53 15.23 -4.57
N CYS A 268 17.01 15.83 -5.67
CA CYS A 268 16.52 15.49 -6.99
C CYS A 268 17.01 14.10 -7.43
N MET A 269 16.30 13.50 -8.38
CA MET A 269 16.64 12.19 -8.96
C MET A 269 18.08 12.15 -9.53
N GLY A 270 18.57 13.25 -10.11
CA GLY A 270 19.93 13.34 -10.65
C GLY A 270 21.02 13.31 -9.58
N CYS A 271 20.85 14.04 -8.48
CA CYS A 271 21.81 14.02 -7.37
C CYS A 271 21.82 12.67 -6.65
N THR A 272 20.65 12.06 -6.48
CA THR A 272 20.55 10.75 -5.83
C THR A 272 21.08 9.62 -6.71
N ALA A 273 21.02 9.74 -8.04
CA ALA A 273 21.67 8.79 -8.95
C ALA A 273 23.20 8.87 -8.85
N LYS A 274 23.77 10.08 -8.86
CA LYS A 274 25.22 10.29 -8.68
C LYS A 274 25.73 9.80 -7.34
N ALA A 275 24.95 9.93 -6.27
CA ALA A 275 25.32 9.45 -4.95
C ALA A 275 25.38 7.91 -4.88
N ALA A 276 24.50 7.21 -5.62
CA ALA A 276 24.51 5.76 -5.69
C ALA A 276 25.80 5.24 -6.35
N ASP A 277 26.28 5.91 -7.41
CA ASP A 277 27.53 5.54 -8.08
C ASP A 277 28.75 5.66 -7.14
N LEU A 278 28.72 6.62 -6.20
CA LEU A 278 29.80 6.81 -5.23
C LEU A 278 29.74 5.83 -4.06
N GLN A 279 28.55 5.39 -3.63
CA GLN A 279 28.41 4.45 -2.52
C GLN A 279 28.82 3.02 -2.87
N VAL A 280 28.77 2.61 -4.15
CA VAL A 280 29.24 1.29 -4.57
C VAL A 280 30.76 1.13 -4.40
N SER A 281 31.52 2.24 -4.34
CA SER A 281 32.97 2.21 -4.11
C SER A 281 33.38 2.24 -2.64
N ALA A 282 32.46 2.49 -1.71
CA ALA A 282 32.74 2.47 -0.28
C ALA A 282 32.18 1.18 0.32
N SER A 283 32.97 0.10 0.29
CA SER A 283 32.65 -1.10 1.05
C SER A 283 32.39 -0.72 2.52
N PRO A 284 31.36 -1.29 3.17
CA PRO A 284 31.10 -1.02 4.58
C PRO A 284 32.32 -1.48 5.38
N LEU A 285 33.00 -0.56 6.05
CA LEU A 285 33.97 -0.93 7.08
C LEU A 285 33.24 -1.83 8.10
N PRO A 286 33.76 -3.03 8.40
CA PRO A 286 33.11 -3.93 9.33
C PRO A 286 32.95 -3.24 10.68
N ALA A 287 31.73 -3.28 11.21
CA ALA A 287 31.38 -2.75 12.52
C ALA A 287 32.42 -3.23 13.55
N ALA A 288 33.15 -2.26 14.13
CA ALA A 288 34.11 -2.51 15.19
C ALA A 288 33.38 -3.15 16.38
N ARG A 289 33.74 -4.41 16.66
CA ARG A 289 33.32 -5.14 17.87
C ARG A 289 33.82 -4.43 19.12
N ASP A 290 32.91 -4.31 20.07
CA ASP A 290 33.08 -4.26 21.53
C ASP A 290 34.44 -3.83 22.07
N ARG A 291 34.48 -2.56 22.52
CA ARG A 291 35.49 -2.06 23.45
C ARG A 291 35.03 -2.37 24.90
N PRO A 292 35.83 -3.07 25.72
CA PRO A 292 35.44 -3.38 27.10
C PRO A 292 35.41 -2.12 27.97
N LYS A 293 34.37 -2.01 28.80
CA LYS A 293 34.17 -0.99 29.85
C LYS A 293 35.37 -0.94 30.79
N GLN A 294 36.01 0.23 30.90
CA GLN A 294 36.77 0.60 32.09
C GLN A 294 35.90 1.46 33.02
N PRO A 295 36.04 1.31 34.35
CA PRO A 295 35.37 2.17 35.32
C PRO A 295 36.20 3.45 35.53
N GLU A 296 35.73 4.58 35.01
CA GLU A 296 36.26 5.89 35.37
C GLU A 296 35.57 6.38 36.66
N THR A 297 36.42 6.64 37.65
CA THR A 297 36.13 7.34 38.89
C THR A 297 36.04 8.83 38.58
N ILE A 298 34.93 9.48 38.95
CA ILE A 298 34.72 10.92 38.83
C ILE A 298 34.85 11.52 40.25
N PRO A 299 35.72 12.52 40.48
CA PRO A 299 35.77 13.28 41.71
C PRO A 299 34.59 14.26 41.81
N GLU A 300 33.99 14.32 43.00
CA GLU A 300 33.10 15.38 43.45
C GLU A 300 33.82 16.74 43.53
N ASP A 301 33.00 17.79 43.64
CA ASP A 301 33.30 19.20 43.91
C ASP A 301 33.59 20.11 42.71
N LEU A 302 32.60 20.95 42.36
CA LEU A 302 32.61 22.39 42.67
C LEU A 302 31.25 23.06 42.28
N PRO A 303 30.91 24.24 42.84
CA PRO A 303 29.52 24.65 43.04
C PRO A 303 29.12 25.99 42.38
N VAL A 304 27.80 26.26 42.47
CA VAL A 304 27.13 27.57 42.61
C VAL A 304 26.72 28.39 41.36
N SER A 305 25.40 28.66 41.36
CA SER A 305 24.63 29.80 40.84
C SER A 305 24.49 30.05 39.34
N VAL A 306 23.27 29.82 38.83
CA VAL A 306 22.66 30.72 37.85
C VAL A 306 21.23 31.05 38.27
N ASP A 307 20.98 32.35 38.22
CA ASP A 307 19.89 33.14 38.76
C ASP A 307 18.53 32.92 38.08
N CYS A 308 17.47 33.19 38.84
CA CYS A 308 16.07 33.12 38.47
C CYS A 308 15.67 34.34 37.62
N GLY A 309 15.39 34.12 36.33
CA GLY A 309 14.78 35.12 35.44
C GLY A 309 13.28 34.86 35.25
N THR A 310 12.45 35.54 36.03
CA THR A 310 10.99 35.63 35.85
C THR A 310 10.65 36.56 34.68
N PRO A 311 9.79 36.18 33.72
CA PRO A 311 9.12 37.16 32.87
C PRO A 311 7.76 37.58 33.46
N VAL A 312 7.67 38.89 33.66
CA VAL A 312 6.52 39.70 34.03
C VAL A 312 5.36 39.51 33.05
N GLY A 313 4.14 39.48 33.61
CA GLY A 313 2.89 39.26 32.89
C GLY A 313 2.51 40.31 31.85
N THR A 314 1.58 39.90 30.98
CA THR A 314 0.74 40.77 30.17
C THR A 314 -0.64 40.12 30.08
N PRO A 315 -1.70 40.71 30.67
CA PRO A 315 -3.07 40.27 30.45
C PRO A 315 -3.58 40.89 29.14
N MET A 316 -3.82 40.06 28.14
CA MET A 316 -4.50 40.47 26.91
C MET A 316 -5.89 39.84 26.85
N ALA A 317 -6.87 40.72 27.06
CA ALA A 317 -8.16 40.81 26.39
C ALA A 317 -9.00 39.54 26.19
N GLU A 318 -10.10 39.49 26.95
CA GLU A 318 -11.34 38.79 26.63
C GLU A 318 -11.80 39.12 25.19
N PRO A 319 -12.11 38.11 24.35
CA PRO A 319 -12.94 38.30 23.18
C PRO A 319 -14.42 38.18 23.58
N SER A 320 -15.11 39.30 23.41
CA SER A 320 -16.55 39.51 23.48
C SER A 320 -17.34 38.43 22.73
N GLU A 321 -18.42 37.98 23.36
CA GLU A 321 -19.44 37.09 22.80
C GLU A 321 -20.14 37.79 21.63
N GLU A 322 -19.88 37.34 20.40
CA GLU A 322 -20.62 37.77 19.22
C GLU A 322 -21.79 36.80 18.97
N GLU A 323 -22.96 37.37 19.18
CA GLU A 323 -24.32 36.88 19.02
C GLU A 323 -24.57 36.33 17.61
N THR A 324 -24.36 35.02 17.40
CA THR A 324 -24.81 34.35 16.16
C THR A 324 -26.29 33.99 16.26
N GLY A 325 -27.07 34.73 15.47
CA GLY A 325 -28.51 34.62 15.30
C GLY A 325 -29.05 33.21 15.10
N GLN A 326 -30.11 32.96 15.84
CA GLN A 326 -31.01 31.83 15.79
C GLN A 326 -31.78 31.80 14.45
N PRO A 327 -31.62 30.79 13.58
CA PRO A 327 -32.44 30.69 12.37
C PRO A 327 -33.86 30.25 12.75
N GLN A 328 -34.83 31.14 12.53
CA GLN A 328 -36.25 30.81 12.58
C GLN A 328 -36.57 29.84 11.43
N PHE A 329 -36.73 28.55 11.74
CA PHE A 329 -37.36 27.62 10.81
C PHE A 329 -38.87 27.84 10.82
N THR A 330 -39.37 28.44 9.74
CA THR A 330 -40.79 28.53 9.44
C THR A 330 -41.36 27.14 9.19
N SER A 331 -42.31 26.75 10.04
CA SER A 331 -43.11 25.53 9.91
C SER A 331 -43.97 25.58 8.65
N PHE A 332 -43.68 24.75 7.65
CA PHE A 332 -44.58 24.52 6.53
C PHE A 332 -45.71 23.58 6.96
N HIS A 333 -46.92 24.13 7.09
CA HIS A 333 -48.15 23.34 7.17
C HIS A 333 -48.44 22.73 5.78
N ILE A 334 -48.28 21.42 5.65
CA ILE A 334 -48.93 20.67 4.57
C ILE A 334 -50.38 20.44 5.01
N ARG A 335 -51.32 21.13 4.34
CA ARG A 335 -52.75 20.84 4.43
C ARG A 335 -53.09 19.71 3.46
N ARG A 336 -53.60 18.63 4.04
CA ARG A 336 -54.51 17.57 3.55
C ARG A 336 -54.21 16.94 2.19
#